data_AF-A0A9Q0SS83-F1
#
_entry.id   AF-A0A9Q0SS83-F1
#
_cell.length_a   1.000
_cell.length_b   1.000
_cell.length_c   1.000
_cell.angle_alpha   90.00
_cell.angle_beta   90.00
_cell.angle_gamma   90.00
#
_symmetry.space_group_name_H-M   'P 1'
#
loop_
_entity.id
_entity.type
_entity.pdbx_description
1 polymer ?
#
loop_
_entity_poly.entity_id
_entity_poly.type
_entity_poly.pdbx_seq_one_letter_code
_entity_poly.pdbx_strand_id
1 'polypeptide(L)'
;MAEKSQRTASRREKFMKKINEGDKIARAMSFSKRQPTLKKKAEELKTLCAVTICMVCFGPDGTVETYPENAEEVKKEIRFFKGLHAMQKREFNLLGYLENVKGKFELKRQKVRRRRIEALTESFSDQIEGLSGGDLLCFIEILEKKLMGLREKINLLSNIHGEKGKSNCS
;
A
#
# COMPACT_ATOMS: atom_id res chain seq x y z
N MET A 1 -23.41 26.60 -11.09
CA MET A 1 -22.49 26.44 -9.93
C MET A 1 -22.60 25.00 -9.47
N ALA A 2 -21.56 24.18 -9.64
CA ALA A 2 -21.59 22.77 -9.26
C ALA A 2 -20.91 22.61 -7.89
N GLU A 3 -21.69 22.24 -6.89
CA GLU A 3 -21.24 21.94 -5.53
C GLU A 3 -20.19 20.81 -5.52
N LYS A 4 -19.04 21.06 -4.90
CA LYS A 4 -18.00 20.05 -4.67
C LYS A 4 -18.54 19.01 -3.68
N SER A 5 -18.90 17.83 -4.18
CA SER A 5 -19.17 16.65 -3.35
C SER A 5 -17.96 16.34 -2.45
N GLN A 6 -18.11 16.57 -1.14
CA GLN A 6 -17.08 16.25 -0.15
C GLN A 6 -16.91 14.73 -0.11
N ARG A 7 -15.75 14.23 -0.54
CA ARG A 7 -15.40 12.81 -0.43
C ARG A 7 -15.30 12.44 1.04
N THR A 8 -16.32 11.76 1.55
CA THR A 8 -16.26 11.19 2.90
C THR A 8 -15.19 10.12 2.95
N ALA A 9 -14.38 10.11 4.02
CA ALA A 9 -13.33 9.12 4.19
C ALA A 9 -13.91 7.70 4.10
N SER A 10 -13.25 6.85 3.33
CA SER A 10 -13.64 5.46 3.14
C SER A 10 -13.68 4.74 4.48
N ARG A 11 -14.48 3.68 4.56
CA ARG A 11 -14.56 2.81 5.75
C ARG A 11 -13.17 2.30 6.17
N ARG A 12 -12.29 2.06 5.20
CA ARG A 12 -10.90 1.62 5.43
C ARG A 12 -10.05 2.73 6.06
N GLU A 13 -10.13 3.95 5.54
CA GLU A 13 -9.39 5.09 6.11
C GLU A 13 -9.84 5.39 7.54
N LYS A 14 -11.15 5.41 7.78
CA LYS A 14 -11.72 5.58 9.12
C LYS A 14 -11.23 4.48 10.07
N PHE A 15 -11.14 3.24 9.60
CA PHE A 15 -10.66 2.12 10.38
C PHE A 15 -9.17 2.22 10.72
N MET A 16 -8.31 2.53 9.74
CA MET A 16 -6.87 2.70 9.97
C MET A 16 -6.59 3.87 10.93
N LYS A 17 -7.30 4.99 10.76
CA LYS A 17 -7.23 6.13 11.68
C LYS A 17 -7.60 5.73 13.11
N LYS A 18 -8.68 4.97 13.29
CA LYS A 18 -9.11 4.47 14.61
C LYS A 18 -8.10 3.53 15.28
N ILE A 19 -7.31 2.78 14.51
CA ILE A 19 -6.24 1.93 15.08
C ILE A 19 -5.03 2.76 15.49
N ASN A 20 -4.57 3.66 14.61
CA ASN A 20 -3.32 4.39 14.81
C ASN A 20 -3.47 5.55 15.80
N GLU A 21 -4.63 6.21 15.80
CA GLU A 21 -4.89 7.45 16.54
C GLU A 21 -6.01 7.28 17.58
N GLY A 22 -6.56 6.07 17.73
CA GLY A 22 -7.65 5.80 18.65
C GLY A 22 -7.23 5.90 20.13
N ASP A 23 -8.11 6.48 20.94
CA ASP A 23 -7.96 6.50 22.40
C ASP A 23 -7.96 5.07 23.01
N LYS A 24 -7.67 4.98 24.32
CA LYS A 24 -7.64 3.68 25.02
C LYS A 24 -8.97 2.92 24.89
N ILE A 25 -10.11 3.62 24.94
CA ILE A 25 -11.45 3.03 24.90
C ILE A 25 -11.73 2.44 23.50
N ALA A 26 -11.43 3.19 22.44
CA ALA A 26 -11.57 2.76 21.07
C ALA A 26 -10.72 1.52 20.75
N ARG A 27 -9.50 1.46 21.31
CA ARG A 27 -8.60 0.30 21.19
C ARG A 27 -9.14 -0.92 21.94
N ALA A 28 -9.59 -0.77 23.18
CA ALA A 28 -10.22 -1.84 23.96
C ALA A 28 -11.46 -2.42 23.27
N MET A 29 -12.34 -1.56 22.78
CA MET A 29 -13.53 -1.99 22.03
C MET A 29 -13.17 -2.70 20.72
N SER A 30 -12.13 -2.25 20.02
CA SER A 30 -11.65 -2.91 18.80
C SER A 30 -11.06 -4.28 19.12
N PHE A 31 -10.26 -4.38 20.18
CA PHE A 31 -9.66 -5.62 20.66
C PHE A 31 -10.74 -6.66 21.02
N SER A 32 -11.68 -6.29 21.90
CA SER A 32 -12.79 -7.15 22.33
C SER A 32 -13.62 -7.70 21.17
N LYS A 33 -13.84 -6.90 20.11
CA LYS A 33 -14.58 -7.36 18.92
C LYS A 33 -13.76 -8.25 17.98
N ARG A 34 -12.45 -8.01 17.88
CA ARG A 34 -11.58 -8.67 16.89
C ARG A 34 -10.92 -9.95 17.41
N GLN A 35 -10.55 -9.97 18.69
CA GLN A 35 -9.87 -11.11 19.30
C GLN A 35 -10.67 -12.43 19.14
N PRO A 36 -12.00 -12.46 19.34
CA PRO A 36 -12.77 -13.70 19.14
C PRO A 36 -12.81 -14.13 17.68
N THR A 37 -12.91 -13.15 16.77
CA THR A 37 -12.89 -13.41 15.31
C THR A 37 -11.54 -13.99 14.89
N LEU A 38 -10.44 -13.51 15.47
CA LEU A 38 -9.10 -14.00 15.17
C LEU A 38 -8.91 -15.42 15.70
N LYS A 39 -9.36 -15.73 16.93
CA LYS A 39 -9.38 -17.11 17.47
C LYS A 39 -10.16 -18.05 16.55
N LYS A 40 -11.36 -17.65 16.13
CA LYS A 40 -12.18 -18.44 15.19
C LYS A 40 -11.45 -18.72 13.88
N LYS A 41 -10.75 -17.72 13.32
CA LYS A 41 -9.95 -17.91 12.09
C LYS A 41 -8.76 -18.84 12.30
N ALA A 42 -8.13 -18.81 13.48
CA ALA A 42 -7.09 -19.76 13.85
C ALA A 42 -7.64 -21.20 13.94
N GLU A 43 -8.81 -21.40 14.53
CA GLU A 43 -9.49 -22.71 14.58
C GLU A 43 -9.87 -23.22 13.19
N GLU A 44 -10.47 -22.37 12.36
CA GLU A 44 -10.81 -22.71 10.97
C GLU A 44 -9.55 -23.11 10.17
N LEU A 45 -8.46 -22.36 10.31
CA LEU A 45 -7.21 -22.65 9.59
C LEU A 45 -6.55 -23.95 10.08
N LYS A 46 -6.53 -24.18 11.41
CA LYS A 46 -6.05 -25.42 12.02
C LYS A 46 -6.83 -26.61 11.46
N THR A 47 -8.15 -26.50 11.44
CA THR A 47 -9.06 -27.58 10.99
C THR A 47 -8.94 -27.84 9.49
N LEU A 48 -9.03 -26.80 8.67
CA LEU A 48 -9.06 -26.94 7.20
C LEU A 48 -7.72 -27.37 6.61
N CYS A 49 -6.62 -26.97 7.24
CA CYS A 49 -5.28 -27.25 6.72
C CYS A 49 -4.51 -28.29 7.54
N ALA A 50 -5.09 -28.82 8.62
CA ALA A 50 -4.44 -29.75 9.56
C ALA A 50 -3.07 -29.25 10.03
N VAL A 51 -2.97 -27.96 10.37
CA VAL A 51 -1.74 -27.31 10.83
C VAL A 51 -1.81 -26.94 12.30
N THR A 52 -0.67 -26.98 12.99
CA THR A 52 -0.58 -26.45 14.36
C THR A 52 -0.54 -24.92 14.34
N ILE A 53 -1.38 -24.29 15.15
CA ILE A 53 -1.45 -22.83 15.28
C ILE A 53 -1.40 -22.46 16.76
N CYS A 54 -0.52 -21.52 17.08
CA CYS A 54 -0.43 -20.89 18.39
C CYS A 54 -0.57 -19.37 18.19
N MET A 55 -1.45 -18.74 18.94
CA MET A 55 -1.69 -17.30 18.93
C MET A 55 -1.52 -16.75 20.35
N VAL A 56 -0.80 -15.63 20.46
CA VAL A 56 -0.64 -14.87 21.71
C VAL A 56 -0.99 -13.42 21.43
N CYS A 57 -2.02 -12.91 22.11
CA CYS A 57 -2.56 -11.58 21.95
C CYS A 57 -2.47 -10.81 23.26
N PHE A 58 -1.79 -9.66 23.22
CA PHE A 58 -1.71 -8.75 24.36
C PHE A 58 -2.82 -7.69 24.27
N GLY A 59 -3.69 -7.67 25.26
CA GLY A 59 -4.76 -6.69 25.42
C GLY A 59 -4.21 -5.31 25.80
N PRO A 60 -4.98 -4.24 25.56
CA PRO A 60 -4.57 -2.87 25.86
C PRO A 60 -4.46 -2.57 27.36
N ASP A 61 -4.98 -3.44 28.21
CA ASP A 61 -4.89 -3.45 29.67
C ASP A 61 -3.78 -4.38 30.21
N GLY A 62 -3.00 -5.00 29.32
CA GLY A 62 -1.95 -5.96 29.68
C GLY A 62 -2.44 -7.40 29.86
N THR A 63 -3.73 -7.68 29.62
CA THR A 63 -4.24 -9.05 29.59
C THR A 63 -3.58 -9.86 28.48
N VAL A 64 -3.40 -11.15 28.69
CA VAL A 64 -2.84 -12.05 27.67
C VAL A 64 -3.89 -13.08 27.30
N GLU A 65 -4.30 -13.03 26.05
CA GLU A 65 -5.24 -13.95 25.43
C GLU A 65 -4.51 -14.90 24.51
N THR A 66 -4.75 -16.20 24.66
CA THR A 66 -4.07 -17.22 23.85
C THR A 66 -5.05 -18.12 23.12
N TYR A 67 -4.56 -18.73 22.03
CA TYR A 67 -5.19 -19.85 21.37
C TYR A 67 -4.10 -20.88 21.01
N PRO A 68 -4.27 -22.17 21.35
CA PRO A 68 -5.36 -22.73 22.16
C PRO A 68 -5.41 -22.14 23.57
N GLU A 69 -6.54 -22.23 24.27
CA GLU A 69 -6.70 -21.68 25.63
C GLU A 69 -5.81 -22.41 26.66
N ASN A 70 -5.40 -23.64 26.36
CA ASN A 70 -4.52 -24.42 27.21
C ASN A 70 -3.10 -23.83 27.23
N ALA A 71 -2.72 -23.27 28.38
CA ALA A 71 -1.42 -22.65 28.59
C ALA A 71 -0.24 -23.61 28.36
N GLU A 72 -0.37 -24.91 28.66
CA GLU A 72 0.72 -25.87 28.45
C GLU A 72 0.92 -26.21 26.99
N GLU A 73 -0.16 -26.28 26.20
CA GLU A 73 -0.07 -26.43 24.74
C GLU A 73 0.61 -25.23 24.11
N VAL A 74 0.20 -24.01 24.49
CA VAL A 74 0.82 -22.77 24.03
C VAL A 74 2.32 -22.74 24.38
N LYS A 75 2.69 -23.07 25.62
CA LYS A 75 4.09 -23.12 26.04
C LYS A 75 4.88 -24.17 25.27
N LYS A 76 4.29 -25.34 25.00
CA LYS A 76 4.90 -26.41 24.20
C LYS A 76 5.20 -25.92 22.78
N GLU A 77 4.24 -25.28 22.12
CA GLU A 77 4.41 -24.76 20.76
C GLU A 77 5.42 -23.62 20.69
N ILE A 78 5.43 -22.73 21.69
CA ILE A 78 6.45 -21.67 21.78
C ILE A 78 7.85 -22.28 21.95
N ARG A 79 8.01 -23.31 22.79
CA ARG A 79 9.29 -24.02 22.96
C ARG A 79 9.72 -24.71 21.67
N PHE A 80 8.80 -25.40 21.01
CA PHE A 80 9.03 -26.02 19.71
C PHE A 80 9.52 -25.00 18.69
N PHE A 81 8.79 -23.88 18.53
CA PHE A 81 9.18 -22.80 17.61
C PHE A 81 10.56 -22.21 17.96
N LYS A 82 10.85 -21.98 19.24
CA LYS A 82 12.17 -21.48 19.69
C LYS A 82 13.30 -22.46 19.36
N GLY A 83 13.04 -23.77 19.43
CA GLY A 83 14.00 -24.82 19.09
C GLY A 83 14.27 -25.00 17.60
N LEU A 84 13.45 -24.43 16.70
CA LEU A 84 13.67 -24.54 15.26
C LEU A 84 14.96 -23.85 14.80
N HIS A 85 15.62 -24.44 13.81
CA HIS A 85 16.79 -23.83 13.17
C HIS A 85 16.41 -22.54 12.43
N ALA A 86 17.34 -21.58 12.29
CA ALA A 86 17.06 -20.28 11.67
C ALA A 86 16.44 -20.40 10.27
N MET A 87 16.88 -21.38 9.47
CA MET A 87 16.35 -21.61 8.12
C MET A 87 14.89 -22.10 8.08
N GLN A 88 14.40 -22.67 9.18
CA GLN A 88 13.02 -23.16 9.33
C GLN A 88 12.09 -22.06 9.88
N LYS A 89 12.66 -21.06 10.56
CA LYS A 89 11.92 -19.91 11.08
C LYS A 89 11.65 -18.92 9.95
N ARG A 90 10.37 -18.66 9.70
CA ARG A 90 9.96 -17.54 8.85
C ARG A 90 9.14 -16.57 9.68
N GLU A 91 9.66 -15.36 9.80
CA GLU A 91 8.92 -14.25 10.40
C GLU A 91 8.26 -13.45 9.28
N PHE A 92 6.94 -13.30 9.36
CA PHE A 92 6.16 -12.55 8.39
C PHE A 92 5.57 -11.31 9.05
N ASN A 93 6.10 -10.15 8.69
CA ASN A 93 5.48 -8.87 9.01
C ASN A 93 4.47 -8.51 7.92
N LEU A 94 3.21 -8.29 8.30
CA LEU A 94 2.16 -7.85 7.37
C LEU A 94 2.54 -6.53 6.69
N LEU A 95 3.13 -5.57 7.42
CA LEU A 95 3.53 -4.28 6.85
C LEU A 95 4.61 -4.48 5.77
N GLY A 96 5.67 -5.22 6.09
CA GLY A 96 6.74 -5.53 5.13
C GLY A 96 6.24 -6.33 3.93
N TYR A 97 5.29 -7.26 4.13
CA TYR A 97 4.63 -7.95 3.02
C TYR A 97 3.87 -6.99 2.11
N LEU A 98 3.06 -6.09 2.67
CA LEU A 98 2.29 -5.12 1.91
C LEU A 98 3.18 -4.12 1.16
N GLU A 99 4.28 -3.68 1.77
CA GLU A 99 5.29 -2.84 1.13
C GLU A 99 5.95 -3.55 -0.05
N ASN A 100 6.33 -4.82 0.12
CA ASN A 100 6.89 -5.62 -0.97
C ASN A 100 5.88 -5.80 -2.12
N VAL A 101 4.61 -6.09 -1.80
CA VAL A 101 3.54 -6.19 -2.80
C VAL A 101 3.36 -4.86 -3.54
N LYS A 102 3.32 -3.73 -2.82
CA LYS A 102 3.26 -2.39 -3.41
C LYS A 102 4.44 -2.14 -4.35
N GLY A 103 5.66 -2.45 -3.92
CA GLY A 103 6.87 -2.32 -4.72
C GLY A 103 6.81 -3.14 -6.02
N LYS A 104 6.31 -4.38 -5.96
CA LYS A 104 6.11 -5.22 -7.17
C LYS A 104 5.14 -4.57 -8.16
N PHE A 105 4.07 -3.95 -7.70
CA PHE A 105 3.12 -3.24 -8.57
C PHE A 105 3.73 -1.96 -9.15
N GLU A 106 4.48 -1.20 -8.36
CA GLU A 106 5.18 0.01 -8.84
C GLU A 106 6.23 -0.33 -9.91
N LEU A 107 6.99 -1.41 -9.73
CA LEU A 107 7.93 -1.93 -10.72
C LEU A 107 7.22 -2.34 -12.02
N LYS A 108 6.08 -3.05 -11.92
CA LYS A 108 5.28 -3.40 -13.12
C LYS A 108 4.80 -2.15 -13.84
N ARG A 109 4.32 -1.14 -13.11
CA ARG A 109 3.87 0.14 -13.67
C ARG A 109 5.02 0.88 -14.36
N GLN A 110 6.20 0.93 -13.74
CA GLN A 110 7.39 1.53 -14.34
C GLN A 110 7.82 0.79 -15.60
N LYS A 111 7.84 -0.56 -15.60
CA LYS A 111 8.18 -1.35 -16.79
C LYS A 111 7.25 -1.06 -17.96
N VAL A 112 5.94 -0.98 -17.73
CA VAL A 112 4.97 -0.63 -18.78
C VAL A 112 5.19 0.80 -19.29
N ARG A 113 5.42 1.76 -18.38
CA ARG A 113 5.72 3.15 -18.76
C ARG A 113 7.01 3.25 -19.58
N ARG A 114 8.05 2.52 -19.19
CA ARG A 114 9.34 2.50 -19.87
C ARG A 114 9.21 1.95 -21.29
N ARG A 115 8.55 0.80 -21.47
CA ARG A 115 8.29 0.22 -22.81
C ARG A 115 7.53 1.17 -23.73
N ARG A 116 6.57 1.92 -23.19
CA ARG A 116 5.84 2.93 -23.98
C ARG A 116 6.73 4.09 -24.41
N ILE A 117 7.66 4.51 -23.55
CA ILE A 117 8.62 5.57 -23.88
C ILE A 117 9.62 5.05 -24.91
N GLU A 118 10.18 3.85 -24.71
CA GLU A 118 11.12 3.21 -25.64
C GLU A 118 10.49 3.07 -27.04
N ALA A 119 9.27 2.54 -27.15
CA ALA A 119 8.56 2.43 -28.43
C ALA A 119 8.27 3.79 -29.11
N LEU A 120 7.99 4.83 -28.31
CA LEU A 120 7.77 6.16 -28.84
C LEU A 120 9.09 6.79 -29.34
N THR A 121 10.19 6.59 -28.62
CA THR A 121 11.52 7.06 -29.01
C THR A 121 12.01 6.37 -30.29
N GLU A 122 11.77 5.08 -30.42
CA GLU A 122 12.09 4.32 -31.65
C GLU A 122 11.29 4.88 -32.84
N SER A 123 9.96 5.01 -32.70
CA SER A 123 9.11 5.59 -33.74
C SER A 123 9.49 7.02 -34.14
N PHE A 124 9.99 7.84 -33.22
CA PHE A 124 10.48 9.18 -33.56
C PHE A 124 11.83 9.16 -34.28
N SER A 125 12.71 8.20 -33.96
CA SER A 125 14.02 8.10 -34.60
C SER A 125 13.87 7.80 -36.10
N ASP A 126 12.98 6.86 -36.44
CA ASP A 126 12.65 6.53 -37.84
C ASP A 126 12.10 7.72 -38.62
N GLN A 127 11.32 8.60 -37.96
CA GLN A 127 10.75 9.79 -38.59
C GLN A 127 11.78 10.88 -38.86
N ILE A 128 12.86 10.95 -38.08
CA ILE A 128 13.89 11.99 -38.19
C ILE A 128 14.89 11.67 -39.30
N GLU A 129 15.23 10.39 -39.51
CA GLU A 129 16.23 9.96 -40.51
C GLU A 129 15.83 10.30 -41.97
N GLY A 130 14.55 10.56 -42.24
CA GLY A 130 14.04 10.87 -43.59
C GLY A 130 13.78 12.36 -43.88
N LEU A 131 14.07 13.28 -42.96
CA LEU A 131 13.72 14.70 -43.11
C LEU A 131 14.83 15.53 -43.77
N SER A 132 14.44 16.50 -44.59
CA SER A 132 15.36 17.53 -45.08
C SER A 132 15.71 18.53 -43.97
N GLY A 133 16.80 19.29 -44.11
CA GLY A 133 17.23 20.25 -43.08
C GLY A 133 16.20 21.34 -42.75
N GLY A 134 15.39 21.77 -43.74
CA GLY A 134 14.30 22.72 -43.52
C GLY A 134 13.11 22.11 -42.79
N ASP A 135 12.75 20.87 -43.12
CA ASP A 135 11.67 20.14 -42.45
C ASP A 135 12.04 19.80 -41.00
N LEU A 136 13.33 19.53 -40.74
CA LEU A 136 13.85 19.31 -39.39
C LEU A 136 13.69 20.54 -38.49
N LEU A 137 13.96 21.74 -39.02
CA LEU A 137 13.77 23.01 -38.28
C LEU A 137 12.29 23.23 -37.93
N CYS A 138 11.39 23.05 -38.89
CA CYS A 138 9.94 23.10 -38.66
C CYS A 138 9.50 22.10 -37.58
N PHE A 139 10.06 20.87 -37.60
CA PHE A 139 9.74 19.84 -36.62
C PHE A 139 10.20 20.22 -35.21
N ILE A 140 11.40 20.80 -35.06
CA ILE A 140 11.92 21.29 -33.77
C ILE A 140 11.00 22.37 -33.19
N GLU A 141 10.57 23.35 -33.98
CA GLU A 141 9.66 24.40 -33.51
C GLU A 141 8.31 23.84 -33.02
N ILE A 142 7.78 22.82 -33.70
CA ILE A 142 6.55 22.13 -33.28
C ILE A 142 6.76 21.42 -31.94
N LEU A 143 7.89 20.75 -31.75
CA LEU A 143 8.22 20.07 -30.49
C LEU A 143 8.37 21.06 -29.35
N GLU A 144 9.04 22.19 -29.56
CA GLU A 144 9.19 23.25 -28.56
C GLU A 144 7.84 23.81 -28.12
N LYS A 145 6.94 24.12 -29.07
CA LYS A 145 5.57 24.57 -28.77
C LYS A 145 4.80 23.53 -27.95
N LYS A 146 4.90 22.25 -28.31
CA LYS A 146 4.26 21.16 -27.56
C LYS A 146 4.85 21.02 -26.15
N LEU A 147 6.18 21.16 -26.00
CA LEU A 147 6.87 21.12 -24.71
C LEU A 147 6.41 22.27 -23.80
N MET A 148 6.29 23.48 -24.34
CA MET A 148 5.77 24.63 -23.58
C MET A 148 4.34 24.39 -23.11
N GLY A 149 3.45 23.95 -23.99
CA GLY A 149 2.06 23.66 -23.61
C GLY A 149 1.93 22.54 -22.56
N LEU A 150 2.83 21.55 -22.57
CA LEU A 150 2.89 20.54 -21.51
C LEU A 150 3.39 21.11 -20.18
N ARG A 151 4.41 21.97 -20.18
CA ARG A 151 4.90 22.64 -18.97
C ARG A 151 3.82 23.51 -18.33
N GLU A 152 3.07 24.26 -19.13
CA GLU A 152 1.93 25.06 -18.67
C GLU A 152 0.85 24.19 -18.02
N LYS A 153 0.46 23.08 -18.65
CA LYS A 153 -0.51 22.13 -18.08
C LYS A 153 -0.03 21.53 -16.76
N ILE A 154 1.26 21.19 -16.65
CA ILE A 154 1.84 20.68 -15.40
C ILE A 154 1.74 21.74 -14.29
N ASN A 155 2.09 23.00 -14.59
CA ASN A 155 2.01 24.10 -13.64
C ASN A 155 0.57 24.37 -13.16
N LEU A 156 -0.41 24.30 -14.06
CA LEU A 156 -1.83 24.40 -13.69
C LEU A 156 -2.25 23.27 -12.75
N LEU A 157 -1.85 22.03 -13.05
CA LEU A 157 -2.18 20.88 -12.22
C LEU A 157 -1.49 20.92 -10.85
N SER A 158 -0.24 21.39 -10.75
CA SER A 158 0.44 21.55 -9.46
C SER A 158 -0.23 22.61 -8.58
N ASN A 159 -0.69 23.72 -9.15
CA ASN A 159 -1.38 24.79 -8.41
C ASN A 159 -2.71 24.30 -7.81
N ILE A 160 -3.46 23.47 -8.56
CA ILE A 160 -4.70 22.84 -8.08
C ILE A 160 -4.45 21.86 -6.92
N HIS A 161 -3.29 21.21 -6.86
CA HIS A 161 -2.92 20.32 -5.75
C HIS A 161 -2.39 21.09 -4.53
N GLY A 162 -1.75 22.25 -4.72
CA GLY A 162 -1.26 23.13 -3.65
C GLY A 162 -2.35 23.84 -2.85
N GLU A 163 -3.50 24.16 -3.46
CA GLU A 163 -4.62 24.82 -2.76
C GLU A 163 -5.37 23.89 -1.80
N LYS A 164 -5.27 22.56 -1.96
CA LYS A 164 -5.87 21.59 -1.03
C LYS A 164 -5.12 21.45 0.30
N GLY A 165 -3.95 22.07 0.44
CA GLY A 165 -3.11 22.02 1.65
C GLY A 165 -3.14 23.28 2.53
N LYS A 166 -3.84 24.35 2.13
CA LYS A 166 -3.84 25.64 2.87
C LYS A 166 -5.18 26.05 3.49
N SER A 167 -6.28 25.35 3.23
CA SER A 167 -7.57 25.63 3.85
C SER A 167 -7.83 24.69 5.03
N ASN A 168 -7.08 24.85 6.13
CA ASN A 168 -7.42 24.36 7.47
C ASN A 168 -6.50 25.04 8.49
N CYS A 169 -6.63 26.37 8.62
CA CYS A 169 -6.18 27.10 9.79
C CYS A 169 -6.87 28.47 9.80
N SER A 170 -8.06 28.52 10.37
CA SER A 170 -8.68 29.69 11.01
C SER A 170 -9.77 29.15 11.94
#